data_AF-A0A822DT70-F1
#
_entry.id   AF-A0A822DT70-F1
#
_cell.length_a   1.000
_cell.length_b   1.000
_cell.length_c   1.000
_cell.angle_alpha   90.00
_cell.angle_beta   90.00
_cell.angle_gamma   90.00
#
_symmetry.space_group_name_H-M   'P 1'
#
loop_
_entity.id
_entity.type
_entity.pdbx_description
1 polymer ?
#
loop_
_entity_poly.entity_id
_entity_poly.type
_entity_poly.pdbx_seq_one_letter_code
_entity_poly.pdbx_strand_id
1 'polypeptide(L)'
;NKEPLGWIHTQPNGLPQLSPKDIITHAKIMHDHKSWDEEKTIIITSSYTPDLVSLAAYKLTPSGYEWARLKTDHENNLKGLILNSHNNNNKIFI
;
A
#
# COMPACT_ATOMS: atom_id res chain seq x y z
N ASN A 1 -20.90 4.63 -14.32
CA ASN A 1 -19.68 3.85 -14.60
C ASN A 1 -18.95 3.61 -13.28
N LYS A 2 -18.29 2.46 -13.09
CA LYS A 2 -17.44 2.18 -11.91
C LYS A 2 -15.97 2.23 -12.34
N GLU A 3 -15.07 2.65 -11.45
CA GLU A 3 -13.61 2.68 -11.67
C GLU A 3 -12.88 1.94 -10.54
N PRO A 4 -11.68 1.36 -10.78
CA PRO A 4 -10.90 0.72 -9.71
C PRO A 4 -10.31 1.77 -8.77
N LEU A 5 -10.47 1.56 -7.46
CA LEU A 5 -9.97 2.46 -6.40
C LEU A 5 -8.88 1.83 -5.54
N GLY A 6 -8.38 0.65 -5.94
CA GLY A 6 -7.36 -0.06 -5.18
C GLY A 6 -7.87 -1.35 -4.53
N TRP A 7 -7.29 -1.70 -3.38
CA TRP A 7 -7.60 -2.94 -2.67
C TRP A 7 -7.51 -2.77 -1.15
N ILE A 8 -8.15 -3.69 -0.43
CA ILE A 8 -8.16 -3.76 1.04
C ILE A 8 -7.72 -5.15 1.48
N HIS A 9 -6.95 -5.24 2.56
CA HIS A 9 -6.60 -6.51 3.19
C HIS A 9 -6.47 -6.39 4.70
N THR A 10 -6.57 -7.53 5.38
CA THR A 10 -6.32 -7.64 6.81
C THR A 10 -4.83 -7.79 7.08
N GLN A 11 -4.36 -7.26 8.21
CA GLN A 11 -3.03 -7.51 8.77
C GLN A 11 -3.10 -7.79 10.27
N PRO A 12 -2.19 -8.62 10.83
CA PRO A 12 -2.26 -8.99 12.24
C PRO A 12 -1.96 -7.83 13.20
N ASN A 13 -1.08 -6.92 12.82
CA ASN A 13 -0.63 -5.81 13.66
C ASN A 13 -0.74 -4.50 12.89
N GLY A 14 -1.11 -3.41 13.59
CA GLY A 14 -1.05 -2.07 13.02
C GLY A 14 0.40 -1.63 12.79
N LEU A 15 0.82 -1.56 11.54
CA LEU A 15 2.16 -1.08 11.20
C LEU A 15 2.21 0.47 11.15
N PRO A 16 3.36 1.09 11.50
CA PRO A 16 3.54 2.53 11.35
C PRO A 16 3.62 2.96 9.87
N GLN A 17 3.93 2.02 8.99
CA GLN A 17 4.09 2.19 7.55
C GLN A 17 3.58 0.96 6.81
N LEU A 18 3.27 1.14 5.54
CA LEU A 18 2.89 0.05 4.65
C LEU A 18 4.03 -0.98 4.51
N SER A 19 3.68 -2.27 4.37
CA SER A 19 4.68 -3.32 4.26
C SER A 19 5.35 -3.31 2.87
N PRO A 20 6.60 -3.80 2.74
CA PRO A 20 7.27 -3.91 1.44
C PRO A 20 6.45 -4.75 0.45
N LYS A 21 5.80 -5.81 0.96
CA LYS A 21 4.95 -6.70 0.18
C LYS A 21 3.77 -5.95 -0.43
N ASP A 22 3.10 -5.10 0.35
CA ASP A 22 1.93 -4.36 -0.14
C ASP A 22 2.34 -3.31 -1.17
N ILE A 23 3.49 -2.65 -0.96
CA ILE A 23 4.09 -1.71 -1.92
C ILE A 23 4.36 -2.40 -3.26
N ILE A 24 5.04 -3.56 -3.23
CA ILE A 24 5.36 -4.34 -4.44
C ILE A 24 4.09 -4.85 -5.12
N THR A 25 3.16 -5.40 -4.34
CA THR A 25 1.90 -5.94 -4.87
C THR A 25 1.10 -4.85 -5.59
N HIS A 26 0.92 -3.69 -4.96
CA HIS A 26 0.15 -2.60 -5.56
C HIS A 26 0.84 -2.04 -6.81
N ALA A 27 2.16 -1.89 -6.79
CA ALA A 27 2.91 -1.43 -7.96
C ALA A 27 2.81 -2.41 -9.14
N LYS A 28 2.85 -3.72 -8.89
CA LYS A 28 2.65 -4.74 -9.93
C LYS A 28 1.25 -4.72 -10.51
N ILE A 29 0.23 -4.62 -9.66
CA ILE A 29 -1.16 -4.51 -10.12
C ILE A 29 -1.33 -3.28 -11.03
N MET A 30 -0.81 -2.11 -10.63
CA MET A 30 -0.87 -0.90 -11.48
C MET A 30 -0.06 -1.07 -12.77
N HIS A 31 1.09 -1.75 -12.70
CA HIS A 31 1.91 -2.03 -13.89
C HIS A 31 1.16 -2.90 -14.91
N ASP A 32 0.52 -3.96 -14.44
CA ASP A 32 -0.16 -4.96 -15.27
C ASP A 32 -1.57 -4.51 -15.70
N HIS A 33 -2.19 -3.60 -14.95
CA HIS A 33 -3.54 -3.11 -15.20
C HIS A 33 -3.58 -1.59 -15.38
N LYS A 34 -3.39 -1.11 -16.60
CA LYS A 34 -3.39 0.33 -16.95
C LYS A 34 -4.69 1.09 -16.63
N SER A 35 -5.78 0.40 -16.31
CA SER A 35 -7.02 1.02 -15.85
C SER A 35 -6.95 1.50 -14.39
N TRP A 36 -5.93 1.09 -13.64
CA TRP A 36 -5.66 1.56 -12.29
C TRP A 36 -4.89 2.87 -12.38
N ASP A 37 -5.56 3.95 -12.00
CA ASP A 37 -5.00 5.31 -11.99
C ASP A 37 -4.19 5.51 -10.69
N GLU A 38 -2.89 5.77 -10.84
CA GLU A 38 -1.94 5.93 -9.73
C GLU A 38 -2.32 7.05 -8.74
N GLU A 39 -3.11 8.03 -9.19
CA GLU A 39 -3.57 9.12 -8.34
C GLU A 39 -4.86 8.77 -7.55
N LYS A 40 -5.56 7.72 -7.97
CA LYS A 40 -6.86 7.33 -7.40
C LYS A 40 -6.85 6.01 -6.63
N THR A 41 -5.91 5.12 -6.94
CA THR A 41 -5.87 3.80 -6.31
C THR A 41 -5.12 3.83 -4.98
N ILE A 42 -5.70 3.21 -3.96
CA ILE A 42 -5.13 3.14 -2.61
C ILE A 42 -5.04 1.69 -2.10
N ILE A 43 -4.27 1.51 -1.03
CA ILE A 43 -4.23 0.28 -0.26
C ILE A 43 -4.85 0.60 1.10
N ILE A 44 -5.85 -0.18 1.51
CA ILE A 44 -6.39 -0.09 2.86
C ILE A 44 -5.91 -1.30 3.65
N THR A 45 -5.26 -1.05 4.79
CA THR A 45 -4.95 -2.10 5.77
C THR A 45 -5.98 -2.09 6.88
N SER A 46 -6.52 -3.26 7.20
CA SER A 46 -7.38 -3.50 8.35
C SER A 46 -6.61 -4.26 9.41
N SER A 47 -6.29 -3.60 10.51
CA SER A 47 -5.44 -4.14 11.57
C SER A 47 -6.27 -4.44 12.80
N TYR A 48 -6.12 -5.64 13.33
CA TYR A 48 -6.78 -6.04 14.56
C TYR A 48 -5.85 -5.81 15.74
N THR A 49 -6.32 -5.03 16.70
CA THR A 49 -5.82 -5.04 18.08
C THR A 49 -6.95 -5.66 18.90
N PRO A 50 -6.70 -6.40 19.99
CA PRO A 50 -7.81 -6.89 20.82
C PRO A 50 -8.82 -5.78 21.07
N ASP A 51 -10.10 -6.08 20.80
CA ASP A 51 -11.26 -5.21 20.96
C ASP A 51 -11.46 -4.07 19.93
N LEU A 52 -10.56 -3.88 18.95
CA LEU A 52 -10.74 -2.84 17.93
C LEU A 52 -10.21 -3.22 16.54
N VAL A 53 -10.74 -2.52 15.52
CA VAL A 53 -10.21 -2.57 14.15
C VAL A 53 -9.73 -1.18 13.77
N SER A 54 -8.46 -1.07 13.39
CA SER A 54 -7.89 0.16 12.86
C SER A 54 -7.77 0.07 11.34
N LEU A 55 -8.25 1.10 10.62
CA LEU A 55 -8.07 1.25 9.18
C LEU A 55 -7.01 2.31 8.87
N ALA A 56 -6.12 2.00 7.94
CA ALA A 56 -5.18 2.97 7.38
C ALA A 56 -5.19 2.88 5.85
N ALA A 57 -5.27 4.03 5.19
CA ALA A 57 -5.24 4.14 3.74
C ALA A 57 -3.89 4.71 3.27
N TYR A 58 -3.37 4.13 2.19
CA TYR A 58 -2.05 4.44 1.64
C TYR A 58 -2.13 4.63 0.14
N LYS A 59 -1.39 5.62 -0.39
CA LYS A 59 -1.16 5.82 -1.83
C LYS A 59 0.33 5.73 -2.09
N LEU A 60 0.73 5.06 -3.16
CA LEU A 60 2.14 5.05 -3.53
C LEU A 60 2.56 6.44 -4.05
N THR A 61 3.77 6.84 -3.71
CA THR A 61 4.41 7.95 -4.41
C THR A 61 4.94 7.48 -5.76
N PRO A 62 5.20 8.40 -6.72
CA PRO A 62 5.84 8.04 -7.98
C PRO A 62 7.16 7.30 -7.77
N SER A 63 7.99 7.73 -6.80
CA SER A 63 9.24 7.07 -6.44
C SER A 63 9.04 5.66 -5.85
N GLY A 64 8.01 5.48 -5.03
CA GLY A 64 7.64 4.18 -4.46
C GLY A 64 7.17 3.19 -5.54
N TYR A 65 6.35 3.66 -6.49
CA TYR A 65 5.91 2.86 -7.63
C TYR A 65 7.08 2.43 -8.52
N GLU A 66 7.94 3.38 -8.91
CA GLU A 66 9.10 3.11 -9.78
C GLU A 66 10.07 2.10 -9.14
N TRP A 67 10.34 2.24 -7.84
CA TRP A 67 11.17 1.29 -7.12
C TRP A 67 10.54 -0.11 -7.06
N ALA A 68 9.23 -0.18 -6.84
CA ALA A 68 8.50 -1.41 -6.56
C ALA A 68 8.15 -2.23 -7.79
N ARG A 69 7.82 -1.57 -8.91
CA ARG A 69 7.44 -2.26 -10.17
C ARG A 69 8.57 -3.10 -10.76
N LEU A 70 9.82 -2.82 -10.37
CA LEU A 70 11.01 -3.54 -10.82
C LEU A 70 11.37 -4.75 -9.92
N LYS A 71 10.62 -5.00 -8.84
CA LYS A 71 10.93 -6.05 -7.85
C LYS A 71 10.34 -7.40 -8.20
N THR A 72 11.05 -8.47 -7.86
CA THR A 72 10.54 -9.84 -7.93
C THR A 72 9.64 -10.16 -6.73
N ASP A 73 8.68 -11.09 -6.86
CA ASP A 73 7.71 -11.40 -5.79
C ASP A 73 8.35 -11.95 -4.50
N HIS A 74 9.59 -12.42 -4.59
CA HIS A 74 10.36 -12.95 -3.47
C HIS A 74 11.23 -11.90 -2.77
N GLU A 75 11.35 -10.69 -3.33
CA GLU A 75 12.15 -9.60 -2.76
C GLU A 75 11.37 -8.81 -1.72
N ASN A 76 11.51 -9.19 -0.45
CA ASN A 76 10.90 -8.45 0.68
C ASN A 76 11.83 -7.40 1.30
N ASN A 77 13.01 -7.17 0.73
CA ASN A 77 14.01 -6.26 1.33
C ASN A 77 13.85 -4.82 0.81
N LEU A 78 13.79 -3.88 1.75
CA LEU A 78 13.65 -2.43 1.52
C LEU A 78 14.95 -1.74 1.07
N LYS A 79 16.00 -2.48 0.69
CA LYS A 79 17.25 -1.88 0.20
C LYS A 79 16.95 -0.85 -0.90
N GLY A 80 17.32 0.40 -0.63
CA GLY A 80 17.17 1.53 -1.55
C GLY A 80 15.82 2.27 -1.49
N LEU A 81 14.84 1.81 -0.69
CA LEU A 81 13.60 2.57 -0.48
C LEU A 81 13.80 3.61 0.63
N ILE A 82 13.70 4.90 0.28
CA ILE A 82 13.66 5.98 1.28
C ILE A 82 12.20 6.17 1.72
N LEU A 83 11.88 5.76 2.95
CA LEU A 83 10.53 5.78 3.52
C LEU A 83 10.11 7.11 4.16
N ASN A 84 10.93 8.16 4.06
CA ASN A 84 10.73 9.45 4.76
C ASN A 84 9.34 10.07 4.51
N SER A 85 8.45 10.01 5.51
CA SER A 85 7.15 10.71 5.55
C SER A 85 6.22 10.48 4.35
N HIS A 86 6.33 9.32 3.68
CA HIS A 86 5.63 9.07 2.40
C HIS A 86 4.18 8.58 2.52
N ASN A 87 3.60 8.59 3.71
CA ASN A 87 2.21 8.23 3.93
C ASN A 87 1.62 9.23 4.93
N ASN A 88 0.80 10.18 4.44
CA ASN A 88 -0.07 10.93 5.33
C ASN A 88 -1.01 9.93 6.00
N ASN A 89 -0.71 9.60 7.25
CA ASN A 89 -1.47 8.65 8.06
C ASN A 89 -2.84 9.25 8.39
N ASN A 90 -3.81 9.12 7.47
CA ASN A 90 -5.21 9.21 7.83
C ASN A 90 -5.62 7.85 8.43
N LYS A 91 -5.14 7.57 9.64
CA LYS A 91 -5.62 6.45 10.44
C LYS A 91 -7.00 6.81 10.94
N ILE A 92 -8.03 6.11 10.44
CA ILE A 92 -9.38 6.23 10.95
C ILE A 92 -9.54 5.10 11.98
N PHE A 93 -9.70 5.48 13.24
CA PHE A 93 -10.17 4.59 14.29
C PHE A 93 -11.70 4.61 14.24
N ILE A 94 -12.30 3.46 13.92
CA ILE A 94 -13.77 3.25 13.95
C ILE A 94 -14.15 2.56 15.25
#